data_AF-A0A3N6FIY8-F1
#
_entry.id   AF-A0A3N6FIY8-F1
#
_cell.length_a   1.000
_cell.length_b   1.000
_cell.length_c   1.000
_cell.angle_alpha   90.00
_cell.angle_beta   90.00
_cell.angle_gamma   90.00
#
_symmetry.space_group_name_H-M   'P 1'
#
loop_
_entity.id
_entity.type
_entity.pdbx_description
1 polymer ?
#
loop_
_entity_poly.entity_id
_entity_poly.type
_entity_poly.pdbx_seq_one_letter_code
_entity_poly.pdbx_strand_id
1 'polypeptide(L)' 'MESFPFPDDLVRAQQEWHDTCRALALPRPRRTTELRRRLLALSVRIHWHPFWSTPPGRTPAARVDLRRRARSGRRTEGAA' A
#
# COMPACT_ATOMS: atom_id res chain seq x y z
N MET A 1 -19.31 -0.37 10.10
CA MET A 1 -18.28 -0.14 9.06
C MET A 1 -18.06 -1.47 8.38
N GLU A 2 -18.54 -1.61 7.14
CA GLU A 2 -18.41 -2.83 6.36
C GLU A 2 -16.92 -3.08 6.10
N SER A 3 -16.32 -4.00 6.86
CA SER A 3 -14.95 -4.41 6.66
C SER A 3 -14.92 -5.28 5.40
N PHE A 4 -14.84 -4.67 4.23
CA PHE A 4 -14.50 -5.40 3.01
C PHE A 4 -13.16 -6.12 3.25
N PRO A 5 -13.10 -7.45 3.08
CA PRO A 5 -11.84 -8.17 3.18
C PRO A 5 -10.99 -7.78 1.99
N PHE A 6 -10.07 -6.83 2.20
CA PHE A 6 -9.01 -6.57 1.24
C PHE A 6 -8.06 -7.77 1.25
N PRO A 7 -7.60 -8.24 0.08
CA PRO A 7 -6.54 -9.24 0.01
C PRO A 7 -5.30 -8.77 0.78
N ASP A 8 -4.72 -9.65 1.60
CA ASP A 8 -3.53 -9.34 2.40
C ASP A 8 -2.36 -8.86 1.54
N ASP A 9 -2.21 -9.40 0.32
CA ASP A 9 -1.14 -9.01 -0.57
C ASP A 9 -1.29 -7.55 -1.07
N LEU A 10 -2.53 -7.10 -1.31
CA LEU A 10 -2.83 -5.72 -1.68
C LEU A 10 -2.60 -4.77 -0.50
N VAL A 11 -2.98 -5.18 0.71
CA VAL A 11 -2.73 -4.43 1.94
C VAL A 11 -1.23 -4.33 2.20
N ARG A 12 -0.47 -5.42 2.02
CA ARG A 12 0.99 -5.46 2.15
C ARG A 12 1.68 -4.59 1.10
N ALA A 13 1.28 -4.67 -0.17
CA ALA A 13 1.82 -3.83 -1.23
C ALA A 13 1.63 -2.34 -0.93
N GLN A 14 0.47 -1.95 -0.39
CA GLN A 14 0.20 -0.57 0.02
C GLN A 14 1.05 -0.13 1.22
N GLN A 15 1.33 -1.02 2.17
CA GLN A 15 2.24 -0.75 3.29
C GLN A 15 3.68 -0.54 2.79
N GLU A 16 4.19 -1.47 1.98
CA GLU A 16 5.53 -1.35 1.37
C GLU A 16 5.67 -0.08 0.53
N TRP A 17 4.60 0.35 -0.15
CA TRP A 17 4.57 1.60 -0.90
C TRP A 17 4.73 2.80 0.02
N HIS A 18 4.01 2.83 1.15
CA HIS A 18 4.17 3.89 2.15
C HIS A 18 5.57 3.91 2.77
N ASP A 19 6.15 2.75 3.04
CA ASP A 19 7.49 2.64 3.63
C ASP A 19 8.58 3.08 2.64
N THR A 20 8.42 2.72 1.37
CA THR A 20 9.28 3.19 0.27
C THR A 20 9.20 4.71 0.11
N CYS A 21 7.98 5.28 0.16
CA CYS A 21 7.78 6.73 0.17
C CYS A 21 8.46 7.39 1.37
N ARG A 22 8.33 6.81 2.57
CA ARG A 22 8.97 7.34 3.79
C ARG A 22 10.49 7.29 3.68
N ALA A 23 11.06 6.20 3.16
CA ALA A 23 12.49 6.07 2.93
C ALA A 23 13.01 7.11 1.92
N LEU A 24 12.23 7.41 0.87
CA LEU A 24 12.55 8.46 -0.10
C LEU A 24 12.44 9.88 0.48
N ALA A 25 11.60 10.08 1.50
CA ALA A 25 11.44 11.37 2.18
C ALA A 25 12.55 11.69 3.18
N LEU A 26 13.42 10.72 3.50
CA LEU A 26 14.59 10.95 4.38
C LEU A 26 15.65 11.80 3.67
N PRO A 27 16.38 12.66 4.40
CA PRO A 27 17.48 13.43 3.82
C PRO A 27 18.61 12.51 3.36
N ARG A 28 19.07 12.67 2.10
CA ARG A 28 20.08 11.84 1.43
C ARG A 28 19.81 10.33 1.50
N PRO A 29 18.72 9.85 0.88
CA PRO A 29 18.40 8.43 0.93
C PRO A 29 19.50 7.62 0.24
N ARG A 30 20.05 6.62 0.95
CA ARG A 30 20.89 5.61 0.32
C ARG A 30 20.02 4.78 -0.61
N ARG A 31 20.52 4.41 -1.79
CA ARG A 31 19.80 3.58 -2.78
C ARG A 31 18.55 4.25 -3.41
N THR A 32 18.55 5.56 -3.64
CA THR A 32 17.43 6.29 -4.28
C THR A 32 16.90 5.65 -5.57
N THR A 33 17.79 5.16 -6.44
CA THR A 33 17.41 4.50 -7.69
C THR A 33 16.64 3.21 -7.44
N GLU A 34 17.07 2.41 -6.46
CA GLU A 34 16.39 1.17 -6.07
C GLU A 34 15.03 1.48 -5.46
N LEU A 35 14.96 2.45 -4.55
CA LEU A 35 13.70 2.90 -3.94
C LEU A 35 12.71 3.42 -4.99
N ARG A 36 13.16 4.19 -5.99
CA ARG A 36 12.31 4.65 -7.09
C ARG A 36 11.81 3.49 -7.96
N ARG A 37 12.66 2.52 -8.29
CA ARG A 37 12.25 1.30 -9.02
C ARG A 37 11.22 0.50 -8.23
N ARG A 38 11.45 0.32 -6.93
CA ARG A 38 10.52 -0.36 -6.03
C ARG A 38 9.18 0.37 -5.95
N LEU A 39 9.18 1.70 -5.87
CA LEU A 39 7.97 2.51 -5.87
C LEU A 39 7.15 2.31 -7.16
N LEU A 40 7.80 2.30 -8.32
CA LEU A 40 7.14 2.05 -9.61
C LEU A 40 6.56 0.64 -9.68
N ALA A 41 7.33 -0.38 -9.29
CA ALA A 41 6.86 -1.77 -9.28
C ALA A 41 5.65 -1.96 -8.35
N LEU A 42 5.69 -1.37 -7.15
CA LEU A 42 4.57 -1.39 -6.20
C LEU A 42 3.36 -0.62 -6.74
N SER A 43 3.57 0.52 -7.39
CA SER A 43 2.49 1.29 -8.01
C SER A 43 1.78 0.48 -9.11
N VAL A 44 2.55 -0.21 -9.96
CA VAL A 44 2.01 -1.12 -10.98
C VAL A 44 1.24 -2.26 -10.32
N ARG A 45 1.84 -2.94 -9.33
CA ARG A 45 1.19 -4.07 -8.63
C ARG A 45 -0.13 -3.67 -7.98
N ILE A 46 -0.17 -2.52 -7.31
CA ILE A 46 -1.40 -1.99 -6.71
C ILE A 46 -2.38 -1.64 -7.81
N HIS A 47 -1.99 -0.89 -8.84
CA HIS A 47 -2.93 -0.41 -9.87
C HIS A 47 -3.57 -1.55 -10.69
N TRP A 48 -2.80 -2.57 -11.03
CA TRP A 48 -3.24 -3.71 -11.85
C TRP A 48 -3.80 -4.88 -11.03
N HIS A 49 -4.05 -4.67 -9.74
CA HIS A 49 -4.52 -5.74 -8.88
C HIS A 49 -5.93 -6.22 -9.29
N PRO A 50 -6.18 -7.54 -9.41
CA PRO A 50 -7.47 -8.08 -9.85
C PRO A 50 -8.64 -7.71 -8.93
N PHE A 51 -8.34 -7.38 -7.66
CA PHE A 51 -9.34 -6.86 -6.71
C PHE A 51 -10.12 -5.65 -7.27
N TRP A 52 -9.50 -4.77 -8.04
CA TRP A 52 -10.19 -3.59 -8.57
C TRP A 52 -11.27 -3.90 -9.61
N SER A 53 -11.20 -5.08 -10.22
CA SER A 53 -12.24 -5.56 -11.14
C SER A 53 -13.43 -6.20 -10.41
N THR A 54 -13.33 -6.43 -9.10
CA THR A 54 -14.41 -7.01 -8.29
C THR A 54 -15.43 -5.94 -7.89
N PRO A 55 -16.70 -6.31 -7.62
CA PRO A 55 -17.73 -5.39 -7.13
C PRO A 55 -17.29 -4.50 -5.95
N PRO A 56 -16.61 -5.01 -4.89
CA PRO A 56 -16.15 -4.16 -3.79
C PRO A 56 -15.00 -3.22 -4.19
N GLY A 57 -14.11 -3.66 -5.08
CA GLY A 57 -12.96 -2.86 -5.54
C GLY A 57 -13.30 -1.78 -6.57
N ARG A 58 -14.44 -1.87 -7.27
CA ARG A 58 -14.82 -0.90 -8.31
C ARG A 58 -15.16 0.49 -7.75
N THR A 59 -15.37 0.63 -6.44
CA THR A 59 -15.72 1.91 -5.82
C THR A 59 -14.49 2.80 -5.61
N PRO A 60 -14.59 4.13 -5.80
CA PRO A 60 -13.50 5.05 -5.48
C PRO A 60 -13.15 5.04 -3.98
N ALA A 61 -14.14 4.75 -3.13
CA ALA A 61 -13.96 4.60 -1.68
C ALA A 61 -13.02 3.45 -1.32
N ALA A 62 -13.01 2.34 -2.09
CA ALA A 62 -12.14 1.19 -1.82
C ALA A 62 -10.64 1.56 -1.82
N ARG A 63 -10.21 2.52 -2.65
CA ARG A 63 -8.81 3.00 -2.63
C ARG A 63 -8.49 3.80 -1.37
N VAL A 64 -9.45 4.57 -0.87
CA VAL A 64 -9.29 5.34 0.37
C VAL A 64 -9.26 4.40 1.57
N ASP A 65 -10.13 3.40 1.59
CA ASP A 65 -10.18 2.39 2.65
C ASP A 65 -8.95 1.50 2.69
N LEU A 66 -8.40 1.12 1.52
CA LEU A 66 -7.11 0.42 1.44
C LEU A 66 -5.99 1.24 2.10
N ARG A 67 -5.91 2.55 1.78
CA ARG A 67 -4.92 3.46 2.39
C ARG A 67 -5.12 3.60 3.90
N ARG A 68 -6.36 3.64 4.38
CA ARG A 68 -6.69 3.68 5.81
C ARG A 68 -6.28 2.39 6.52
N ARG A 69 -6.54 1.23 5.91
CA ARG A 69 -6.22 -0.09 6.45
C ARG A 69 -4.72 -0.33 6.51
N ALA A 70 -3.99 0.01 5.45
CA ALA A 70 -2.52 -0.06 5.42
C ALA A 70 -1.86 0.84 6.48
N ARG A 71 -2.48 1.97 6.86
CA ARG A 71 -1.99 2.79 7.98
C ARG A 71 -2.31 2.19 9.36
N SER A 72 -3.45 1.50 9.48
CA SER A 72 -3.94 0.96 10.75
C SER A 72 -3.23 -0.35 11.13
N GLY A 73 -2.91 -1.21 10.15
CA GLY A 73 -2.16 -2.47 10.38
C GLY A 73 -0.75 -2.25 10.95
N ARG A 74 -0.12 -1.10 10.67
CA ARG A 74 1.16 -0.74 11.29
C ARG A 74 1.07 -0.45 12.79
N ARG A 75 -0.11 -0.11 13.32
CA ARG A 75 -0.27 0.17 14.75
C ARG A 75 -0.27 -1.12 15.58
N THR A 76 -0.62 -2.25 14.96
CA THR A 76 -0.69 -3.57 15.62
C THR A 76 0.62 -4.37 15.58
N GLU A 77 1.58 -4.01 14.71
CA GLU A 77 2.86 -4.72 14.58
C GLU A 77 4.01 -4.05 15.36
N GLY A 78 3.75 -2.88 15.97
CA GLY A 78 4.72 -2.14 16.81
C GLY A 78 4.60 -2.41 18.32
N ALA A 79 3.82 -3.42 18.73
CA ALA A 79 3.67 -3.84 20.12
C ALA A 79 3.99 -5.34 20.22
N ALA A 80 5.28 -5.66 20.17
CA ALA A 80 5.84 -6.95 20.56
C ALA A 80 7.22 -6.71 21.17
#